data_AF-A0A6J6WXX5-F1
#
_entry.id   AF-A0A6J6WXX5-F1
#
_cell.length_a   1.000
_cell.length_b   1.000
_cell.length_c   1.000
_cell.angle_alpha   90.00
_cell.angle_beta   90.00
_cell.angle_gamma   90.00
#
_symmetry.space_group_name_H-M   'P 1'
#
loop_
_entity.id
_entity.type
_entity.pdbx_description
1 polymer ?
#
loop_
_entity_poly.entity_id
_entity_poly.type
_entity_poly.pdbx_seq_one_letter_code
_entity_poly.pdbx_strand_id
1 'polypeptide(L)'
;MQATFVGRLSASDRRTARFEVTQMRGGSLNGYSVANLVDVQYDEDVRYLDLDQSYIVAVGIDQSSGVLYSKIRDPEPLYGGSQVVGVNSGVKCPEIEDAVRTLTMDARSVESGVLAPLKNAKTKLGRAILLPFLWVFGGLFGLATIRAFVVTVYRTGKRAWSGQ
;
A
#
# COMPACT_ATOMS: atom_id res chain seq x y z
N MET A 1 2.89 15.34 -21.17
CA MET A 1 3.70 14.19 -20.70
C MET A 1 5.13 14.39 -21.19
N GLN A 2 6.12 14.31 -20.31
CA GLN A 2 7.55 14.49 -20.64
C GLN A 2 8.25 13.15 -20.92
N ALA A 3 8.00 12.14 -20.08
CA ALA A 3 8.63 10.84 -20.19
C ALA A 3 7.82 9.74 -19.48
N THR A 4 8.09 8.49 -19.86
CA THR A 4 7.56 7.26 -19.24
C THR A 4 8.71 6.31 -19.01
N PHE A 5 8.79 5.76 -17.80
CA PHE A 5 9.81 4.78 -17.46
C PHE A 5 9.29 3.74 -16.49
N VAL A 6 9.99 2.62 -16.42
CA VAL A 6 9.88 1.63 -15.36
C VAL A 6 10.97 1.91 -14.35
N GLY A 7 10.60 2.09 -13.09
CA GLY A 7 11.56 2.36 -12.03
C GLY A 7 11.17 1.70 -10.72
N ARG A 8 12.18 1.34 -9.92
CA ARG A 8 12.03 0.81 -8.57
C ARG A 8 12.08 1.94 -7.57
N LEU A 9 11.14 1.99 -6.63
CA LEU A 9 11.13 3.01 -5.58
C LEU A 9 12.29 2.77 -4.61
N SER A 10 13.27 3.66 -4.62
CA SER A 10 14.46 3.58 -3.76
C SER A 10 14.29 4.34 -2.46
N ALA A 11 13.61 5.49 -2.50
CA ALA A 11 13.32 6.29 -1.32
C ALA A 11 12.05 7.12 -1.53
N SER A 12 11.40 7.50 -0.45
CA SER A 12 10.26 8.40 -0.47
C SER A 12 10.27 9.35 0.73
N ASP A 13 9.83 10.58 0.48
CA ASP A 13 9.50 11.59 1.49
C ASP A 13 8.00 11.93 1.40
N ARG A 14 7.51 12.88 2.20
CA ARG A 14 6.09 13.27 2.25
C ARG A 14 5.51 13.69 0.90
N ARG A 15 6.33 14.28 0.00
CA ARG A 15 5.87 14.81 -1.29
C ARG A 15 6.61 14.30 -2.52
N THR A 16 7.76 13.67 -2.32
CA THR A 16 8.66 13.30 -3.41
C THR A 16 9.05 11.83 -3.28
N ALA A 17 9.03 11.12 -4.39
CA ALA A 17 9.47 9.74 -4.51
C ALA A 17 10.70 9.68 -5.43
N ARG A 18 11.74 8.97 -5.00
CA ARG A 18 12.97 8.74 -5.74
C ARG A 18 12.94 7.34 -6.35
N PHE A 19 13.01 7.28 -7.67
CA PHE A 19 13.03 6.04 -8.42
C PHE A 19 14.41 5.77 -9.00
N GLU A 20 14.84 4.52 -8.90
CA GLU A 20 15.92 3.98 -9.71
C GLU A 20 15.33 3.53 -11.05
N VAL A 21 15.72 4.20 -12.13
CA VAL A 21 15.20 3.96 -13.47
C VAL A 21 15.81 2.69 -14.04
N THR A 22 14.96 1.68 -14.25
CA THR A 22 15.36 0.38 -14.83
C THR A 22 15.23 0.39 -16.34
N GLN A 23 14.18 1.02 -16.88
CA GLN A 23 13.91 1.01 -18.32
C GLN A 23 13.11 2.22 -18.78
N MET A 24 13.57 2.92 -19.82
CA MET A 24 12.78 3.95 -20.50
C MET A 24 11.74 3.33 -21.42
N ARG A 25 10.50 3.83 -21.37
CA ARG A 25 9.37 3.39 -22.23
C ARG A 25 8.91 4.47 -23.21
N GLY A 26 9.16 5.74 -22.92
CA GLY A 26 8.88 6.85 -23.82
C GLY A 26 9.47 8.17 -23.31
N GLY A 27 9.69 9.13 -24.22
CA GLY A 27 10.26 10.45 -23.89
C GLY A 27 11.71 10.41 -23.37
N SER A 28 12.12 11.44 -22.63
CA SER A 28 13.48 11.58 -22.09
C SER A 28 13.49 12.28 -20.73
N LEU A 29 14.37 11.82 -19.84
CA LEU A 29 14.61 12.35 -18.50
C LEU A 29 15.88 13.22 -18.42
N ASN A 30 16.40 13.66 -19.57
CA ASN A 30 17.61 14.51 -19.62
C ASN A 30 17.43 15.79 -18.78
N GLY A 31 18.40 16.06 -17.92
CA GLY A 31 18.37 17.20 -16.99
C GLY A 31 17.63 16.92 -15.67
N TYR A 32 16.94 15.78 -15.55
CA TYR A 32 16.19 15.38 -14.35
C TYR A 32 16.67 14.08 -13.72
N SER A 33 17.51 13.30 -14.42
CA SER A 33 18.12 12.08 -13.89
C SER A 33 19.59 12.29 -13.51
N VAL A 34 19.98 11.74 -12.36
CA VAL A 34 21.37 11.70 -11.89
C VAL A 34 21.69 10.28 -11.46
N ALA A 35 22.68 9.64 -12.09
CA ALA A 35 23.06 8.24 -11.81
C ALA A 35 21.86 7.26 -11.86
N ASN A 36 21.00 7.40 -12.88
CA ASN A 36 19.74 6.66 -13.03
C ASN A 36 18.70 6.85 -11.90
N LEU A 37 18.91 7.81 -11.01
CA LEU A 37 17.93 8.20 -10.00
C LEU A 37 17.15 9.41 -10.50
N VAL A 38 15.84 9.37 -10.30
CA VAL A 38 14.91 10.44 -10.69
C VAL A 38 13.98 10.73 -9.53
N ASP A 39 13.87 12.03 -9.20
CA ASP A 39 12.94 12.53 -8.19
C ASP A 39 11.65 12.99 -8.86
N VAL A 40 10.53 12.46 -8.38
CA VAL A 40 9.20 12.74 -8.91
C VAL A 40 8.30 13.18 -7.77
N GLN A 41 7.58 14.28 -7.96
CA GLN A 41 6.65 14.84 -6.98
C GLN A 41 5.25 14.24 -7.13
N TYR A 42 4.67 13.79 -6.02
CA TYR A 42 3.31 13.21 -5.94
C TYR A 42 2.41 13.96 -4.96
N ASP A 43 2.86 15.11 -4.47
CA ASP A 43 2.19 15.88 -3.42
C ASP A 43 1.77 14.98 -2.24
N GLU A 44 0.49 14.74 -1.99
CA GLU A 44 0.04 13.91 -0.86
C GLU A 44 -0.06 12.39 -1.14
N ASP A 45 0.15 11.98 -2.39
CA ASP A 45 -0.13 10.62 -2.85
C ASP A 45 1.07 9.67 -2.69
N VAL A 46 2.25 10.15 -2.25
CA VAL A 46 3.45 9.29 -2.05
C VAL A 46 3.18 8.11 -1.11
N ARG A 47 2.26 8.28 -0.15
CA ARG A 47 1.90 7.26 0.87
C ARG A 47 1.36 5.95 0.30
N TYR A 48 0.95 5.95 -0.98
CA TYR A 48 0.41 4.78 -1.67
C TYR A 48 1.49 3.97 -2.40
N LEU A 49 2.73 4.45 -2.40
CA LEU A 49 3.86 3.75 -3.01
C LEU A 49 4.61 2.95 -1.93
N ASP A 50 4.92 1.70 -2.26
CA ASP A 50 5.68 0.81 -1.39
C ASP A 50 7.16 0.85 -1.77
N LEU A 51 8.03 0.91 -0.76
CA LEU A 51 9.48 0.86 -0.94
C LEU A 51 9.90 -0.46 -1.60
N ASP A 52 10.94 -0.40 -2.43
CA ASP A 52 11.52 -1.51 -3.19
C ASP A 52 10.57 -2.16 -4.22
N GLN A 53 9.39 -1.58 -4.47
CA GLN A 53 8.49 -2.02 -5.54
C GLN A 53 8.79 -1.31 -6.87
N SER A 54 8.54 -2.02 -7.97
CA SER A 54 8.69 -1.50 -9.32
C SER A 54 7.35 -0.96 -9.85
N TYR A 55 7.41 0.19 -10.51
CA TYR A 55 6.24 0.87 -11.07
C TYR A 55 6.52 1.37 -12.48
N ILE A 56 5.45 1.49 -13.28
CA ILE A 56 5.47 2.22 -14.54
C ILE A 56 5.09 3.66 -14.22
N VAL A 57 6.04 4.57 -14.31
CA VAL A 57 5.88 5.97 -13.94
C VAL A 57 5.85 6.82 -15.20
N ALA A 58 4.74 7.50 -15.44
CA ALA A 58 4.67 8.57 -16.41
C ALA A 58 4.73 9.93 -15.70
N VAL A 59 5.62 10.80 -16.19
CA VAL A 59 5.92 12.10 -15.58
C VAL A 59 5.58 13.25 -16.53
N GLY A 60 5.07 14.33 -15.96
CA GLY A 60 4.94 15.65 -16.58
C GLY A 60 5.90 16.64 -15.93
N ILE A 61 6.16 17.76 -16.60
CA ILE A 61 6.87 18.90 -16.00
C ILE A 61 5.81 19.90 -15.55
N ASP A 62 5.88 20.31 -14.29
CA ASP A 62 5.10 21.43 -13.81
C ASP A 62 5.73 22.72 -14.34
N GLN A 63 4.97 23.49 -15.13
CA GLN A 63 5.47 24.71 -15.76
C GLN A 63 5.77 25.82 -14.75
N SER A 64 5.22 25.74 -13.54
CA SER A 64 5.42 26.75 -12.51
C SER A 64 6.70 26.53 -11.71
N SER A 65 6.99 25.27 -11.34
CA SER A 65 8.12 24.90 -10.49
C SER A 65 9.27 24.23 -11.25
N GLY A 66 9.04 23.78 -12.48
CA GLY A 66 10.01 23.05 -13.30
C GLY A 66 10.30 21.63 -12.83
N VAL A 67 9.57 21.11 -11.82
CA VAL A 67 9.81 19.77 -11.28
C VAL A 67 9.02 18.70 -12.03
N LEU A 68 9.50 17.46 -11.98
CA LEU A 68 8.75 16.31 -12.47
C LEU A 68 7.63 15.97 -11.50
N TYR A 69 6.40 15.83 -12.00
CA TYR A 69 5.26 15.39 -11.22
C TYR A 69 4.58 14.18 -11.87
N SER A 70 3.96 13.36 -11.02
CA SER A 70 3.10 12.26 -11.44
C SER A 70 1.94 12.12 -10.46
N LYS A 71 0.81 11.58 -10.92
CA LYS A 71 -0.38 11.32 -10.10
C LYS A 71 -0.56 9.82 -9.91
N ILE A 72 -1.30 9.43 -8.87
CA ILE A 72 -1.69 8.03 -8.64
C ILE A 72 -3.19 7.83 -8.88
N ARG A 73 -4.01 8.76 -8.39
CA ARG A 73 -5.46 8.68 -8.51
C ARG A 73 -5.95 9.00 -9.92
N ASP A 74 -7.06 8.38 -10.31
CA ASP A 74 -7.85 8.83 -11.44
C ASP A 74 -8.35 10.26 -11.17
N PRO A 75 -8.44 11.13 -12.20
CA PRO A 75 -9.05 12.44 -12.02
C PRO A 75 -10.47 12.25 -11.46
N GLU A 76 -10.75 12.89 -10.33
CA GLU A 76 -12.06 12.83 -9.70
C GLU A 76 -13.12 13.33 -10.70
N PRO A 77 -14.22 12.59 -10.93
CA PRO A 77 -15.27 13.09 -11.79
C PRO A 77 -15.82 14.37 -11.17
N LEU A 78 -16.00 15.41 -11.98
CA LEU A 78 -16.62 16.66 -11.54
C LEU A 78 -18.11 16.43 -11.27
N TYR A 79 -18.44 15.96 -10.07
CA TYR A 79 -19.81 15.90 -9.59
C TYR A 79 -20.25 17.29 -9.13
N GLY A 80 -21.24 17.88 -9.82
CA GLY A 80 -21.86 19.15 -9.40
C GLY A 80 -21.63 20.36 -10.30
N GLY A 81 -21.05 20.17 -11.50
CA GLY A 81 -21.13 21.21 -12.54
C GLY A 81 -22.57 21.41 -13.03
N SER A 82 -22.91 22.63 -13.45
CA SER A 82 -24.17 22.94 -14.14
C SER A 82 -24.17 22.30 -15.53
N GLN A 83 -24.31 20.98 -15.59
CA GLN A 83 -24.57 20.24 -16.82
C GLN A 83 -26.03 20.48 -17.20
N VAL A 84 -26.26 21.65 -17.80
CA VAL A 84 -27.52 21.97 -18.47
C VAL A 84 -27.75 20.93 -19.56
N VAL A 85 -28.78 20.10 -19.36
CA VAL A 85 -29.27 19.15 -20.34
C VAL A 85 -29.75 19.96 -21.54
N GLY A 86 -28.99 19.90 -22.63
CA GLY A 86 -29.44 20.32 -23.95
C GLY A 86 -28.91 21.66 -24.42
N VAL A 87 -27.70 21.66 -24.98
CA VAL A 87 -27.49 22.34 -26.26
C VAL A 87 -26.37 21.63 -27.05
N ASN A 88 -26.80 20.99 -28.15
CA ASN A 88 -26.05 20.64 -29.36
C ASN A 88 -25.03 19.48 -29.35
N SER A 89 -25.47 18.42 -30.06
CA SER A 89 -24.69 17.54 -30.96
C SER A 89 -23.57 16.69 -30.35
N GLY A 90 -23.91 15.44 -30.03
CA GLY A 90 -23.49 14.28 -30.84
C GLY A 90 -22.00 13.97 -30.99
N VAL A 91 -21.10 14.61 -30.24
CA VAL A 91 -19.68 14.27 -30.25
C VAL A 91 -19.33 13.65 -28.90
N LYS A 92 -19.26 12.31 -28.86
CA LYS A 92 -18.46 11.63 -27.85
C LYS A 92 -17.00 11.96 -28.15
N CYS A 93 -16.50 13.05 -27.58
CA CYS A 93 -15.06 13.27 -27.54
C CYS A 93 -14.46 12.09 -26.78
N PRO A 94 -13.48 11.35 -27.34
CA PRO A 94 -12.79 10.32 -26.59
C PRO A 94 -12.15 10.98 -25.37
N GLU A 95 -12.44 10.44 -24.20
CA GLU A 95 -11.83 10.88 -22.95
C GLU A 95 -10.33 10.59 -23.05
N ILE A 96 -9.52 11.65 -23.15
CA ILE A 96 -8.07 11.51 -23.22
C ILE A 96 -7.63 11.16 -21.80
N GLU A 97 -7.26 9.90 -21.57
CA GLU A 97 -6.69 9.49 -20.29
C GLU A 97 -5.47 10.38 -19.96
N ASP A 98 -5.44 10.91 -18.74
CA ASP A 98 -4.34 11.74 -18.26
C ASP A 98 -3.07 10.87 -18.23
N ALA A 99 -2.23 11.02 -19.25
CA ALA A 99 -1.07 10.16 -19.47
C ALA A 99 -0.01 10.28 -18.36
N VAL A 100 -0.12 11.26 -17.45
CA VAL A 100 0.83 11.49 -16.36
C VAL A 100 0.38 10.75 -15.10
N ARG A 101 0.57 9.43 -15.08
CA ARG A 101 0.20 8.57 -13.95
C ARG A 101 1.21 7.47 -13.65
N THR A 102 1.21 7.02 -12.39
CA THR A 102 1.97 5.84 -11.96
C THR A 102 1.06 4.61 -11.89
N LEU A 103 1.49 3.55 -12.56
CA LEU A 103 0.81 2.25 -12.62
C LEU A 103 1.69 1.18 -11.99
N THR A 104 1.05 0.13 -11.48
CA THR A 104 1.73 -1.11 -11.13
C THR A 104 2.29 -1.81 -12.38
N MET A 105 3.21 -2.76 -12.21
CA MET A 105 3.80 -3.52 -13.33
C MET A 105 2.77 -4.31 -14.15
N ASP A 106 1.61 -4.63 -13.58
CA ASP A 106 0.47 -5.23 -14.29
C ASP A 106 -0.37 -4.21 -15.07
N ALA A 107 0.11 -2.97 -15.21
CA ALA A 107 -0.61 -1.83 -15.79
C ALA A 107 -1.94 -1.48 -15.08
N ARG A 108 -2.12 -1.93 -13.82
CA ARG A 108 -3.26 -1.55 -12.99
C ARG A 108 -2.94 -0.30 -12.18
N SER A 109 -3.96 0.51 -11.90
CA SER A 109 -3.84 1.66 -11.00
C SER A 109 -3.33 1.20 -9.62
N VAL A 110 -2.43 1.99 -9.01
CA VAL A 110 -1.95 1.70 -7.66
C VAL A 110 -3.12 1.84 -6.69
N GLU A 111 -3.31 0.85 -5.82
CA GLU A 111 -4.53 0.73 -5.02
C GLU A 111 -4.55 1.79 -3.91
N SER A 112 -5.10 2.96 -4.22
CA SER A 112 -5.18 4.13 -3.34
C SER A 112 -6.49 4.24 -2.55
N GLY A 113 -7.30 3.17 -2.56
CA GLY A 113 -8.60 3.16 -1.87
C GLY A 113 -8.47 3.31 -0.35
N VAL A 114 -9.50 3.84 0.30
CA VAL A 114 -9.59 4.04 1.77
C VAL A 114 -9.32 2.74 2.57
N LEU A 115 -9.53 1.57 1.95
CA LEU A 115 -9.33 0.26 2.57
C LEU A 115 -7.98 -0.39 2.23
N ALA A 116 -7.14 0.22 1.39
CA ALA A 116 -5.81 -0.30 1.07
C ALA A 116 -4.95 -0.53 2.34
N PRO A 117 -4.97 0.35 3.36
CA PRO A 117 -4.21 0.12 4.59
C PRO A 117 -4.69 -1.10 5.39
N LEU A 118 -5.99 -1.44 5.30
CA LEU A 118 -6.58 -2.56 6.04
C LEU A 118 -6.13 -3.93 5.50
N LYS A 119 -5.93 -4.06 4.18
CA LYS A 119 -5.43 -5.30 3.57
C LYS A 119 -4.00 -5.61 4.02
N ASN A 120 -3.12 -4.61 4.02
CA ASN A 120 -1.73 -4.74 4.49
C ASN A 120 -1.64 -4.95 6.02
N ALA A 121 -2.63 -4.49 6.78
CA ALA A 121 -2.65 -4.66 8.24
C ALA A 121 -3.21 -6.00 8.74
N LYS A 122 -3.80 -6.86 7.90
CA LYS A 122 -4.45 -8.12 8.33
C LYS A 122 -3.56 -9.00 9.20
N THR A 123 -2.29 -9.15 8.84
CA THR A 123 -1.33 -9.98 9.58
C THR A 123 -0.95 -9.36 10.94
N LYS A 124 -0.80 -8.02 10.98
CA LYS A 124 -0.45 -7.29 12.21
C LYS A 124 -1.63 -7.26 13.19
N LEU A 125 -2.85 -7.01 12.67
CA LEU A 125 -4.10 -7.04 13.45
C LEU A 125 -4.38 -8.44 14.00
N GLY A 126 -4.24 -9.47 13.16
CA GLY A 126 -4.39 -10.85 13.58
C GLY A 126 -3.44 -11.19 14.72
N ARG A 127 -2.15 -10.87 14.59
CA ARG A 127 -1.15 -11.12 15.63
C ARG A 127 -1.45 -10.35 16.92
N ALA A 128 -1.88 -9.09 16.84
CA ALA A 128 -2.17 -8.26 18.01
C ALA A 128 -3.35 -8.79 18.85
N ILE A 129 -4.32 -9.44 18.23
CA ILE A 129 -5.49 -10.03 18.93
C ILE A 129 -5.19 -11.45 19.41
N LEU A 130 -4.50 -12.25 18.60
CA LEU A 130 -4.29 -13.67 18.87
C LEU A 130 -3.22 -13.89 19.96
N LEU A 131 -2.22 -13.01 20.07
CA LEU A 131 -1.19 -13.09 21.12
C LEU A 131 -1.77 -13.02 22.54
N PRO A 132 -2.53 -11.97 22.93
CA PRO A 132 -3.07 -11.87 24.29
C PRO A 132 -4.11 -12.97 24.57
N PHE A 133 -4.89 -13.36 23.57
CA PHE A 133 -5.85 -14.45 23.71
C PHE A 133 -5.17 -15.78 24.06
N LEU A 134 -4.11 -16.15 23.33
CA LEU A 134 -3.33 -17.35 23.64
C LEU A 134 -2.64 -17.25 24.99
N TRP A 135 -2.19 -16.07 25.40
CA TRP A 135 -1.53 -15.90 26.69
C TRP A 135 -2.49 -16.14 27.84
N VAL A 136 -3.69 -15.56 27.78
CA VAL A 136 -4.72 -15.74 28.80
C VAL A 136 -5.26 -17.17 28.80
N PHE A 137 -5.76 -17.66 27.66
CA PHE A 137 -6.36 -18.99 27.59
C PHE A 137 -5.33 -20.10 27.78
N GLY A 138 -4.15 -19.97 27.18
CA GLY A 138 -3.06 -20.92 27.35
C GLY A 138 -2.53 -20.94 28.78
N GLY A 139 -2.39 -19.77 29.42
CA GLY A 139 -1.99 -19.68 30.83
C GLY A 139 -3.02 -20.31 31.76
N LEU A 140 -4.30 -20.01 31.58
CA LEU A 140 -5.38 -20.56 32.40
C LEU A 140 -5.51 -22.08 32.22
N PHE A 141 -5.44 -22.56 30.98
CA PHE A 141 -5.47 -24.00 30.66
C PHE A 141 -4.24 -24.73 31.24
N GLY A 142 -3.05 -24.14 31.11
CA GLY A 142 -1.82 -24.67 31.70
C GLY A 142 -1.91 -24.79 33.22
N LEU A 143 -2.36 -23.73 33.91
CA LEU A 143 -2.56 -23.75 35.36
C LEU A 143 -3.61 -24.77 35.80
N ALA A 144 -4.73 -24.86 35.08
CA ALA A 144 -5.80 -25.81 35.38
C ALA A 144 -5.36 -27.27 35.24
N THR A 145 -4.63 -27.59 34.17
CA THR A 145 -4.10 -28.94 33.93
C THR A 145 -3.05 -29.33 34.98
N ILE A 146 -2.13 -28.43 35.34
CA ILE A 146 -1.16 -28.65 36.41
C ILE A 146 -1.87 -28.90 37.74
N ARG A 147 -2.86 -28.07 38.11
CA ARG A 147 -3.62 -28.25 39.35
C ARG A 147 -4.35 -29.60 39.38
N ALA A 148 -5.03 -29.95 38.29
CA ALA A 148 -5.74 -31.21 38.18
C ALA A 148 -4.78 -32.41 38.31
N PHE A 149 -3.60 -32.32 37.66
CA PHE A 149 -2.56 -33.33 37.74
C PHE A 149 -2.03 -33.51 39.16
N VAL A 150 -1.64 -32.42 39.84
CA VAL A 150 -1.16 -32.45 41.23
C VAL A 150 -2.20 -33.04 42.18
N VAL A 151 -3.47 -32.64 42.06
CA VAL A 151 -4.55 -33.17 42.91
C VAL A 151 -4.77 -34.67 42.66
N THR A 152 -4.66 -35.11 41.41
CA THR A 152 -4.83 -36.51 41.02
C THR A 152 -3.70 -37.36 41.58
N VAL A 153 -2.44 -36.94 41.40
CA VAL A 153 -1.25 -37.62 41.94
C VAL A 153 -1.32 -37.69 43.47
N TYR A 154 -1.69 -36.60 44.14
CA TYR A 154 -1.81 -36.57 45.60
C TYR A 154 -2.88 -37.53 46.11
N ARG A 155 -4.05 -37.58 45.46
CA ARG A 155 -5.13 -38.51 45.82
C ARG A 155 -4.74 -39.98 45.59
N THR A 156 -4.04 -40.28 44.50
CA THR A 156 -3.57 -41.64 44.19
C THR A 156 -2.45 -42.08 45.13
N GLY A 157 -1.50 -41.20 45.44
CA GLY A 157 -0.44 -41.46 46.42
C GLY A 157 -0.97 -41.70 47.82
N LYS A 158 -1.98 -40.92 48.26
CA LYS A 158 -2.66 -41.14 49.54
C LYS A 158 -3.39 -42.49 49.61
N ARG A 159 -4.02 -42.94 48.51
CA ARG A 159 -4.65 -44.27 48.43
C ARG A 159 -3.63 -45.41 48.44
N ALA A 160 -2.49 -45.24 47.76
CA ALA A 160 -1.43 -46.25 47.75
C ALA A 160 -0.74 -46.39 49.14
N TRP A 161 -0.68 -45.31 49.92
CA TRP A 161 -0.08 -45.33 51.26
C TRP A 161 -1.04 -45.79 52.36
N SER A 162 -2.35 -45.71 52.13
CA SER A 162 -3.38 -46.18 53.08
C SER A 162 -3.87 -47.60 52.81
N GLY A 163 -2.99 -48.47 52.30
CA GLY A 163 -3.18 -49.91 52.06
C GLY A 163 -4.58 -50.47 52.33
N GLN A 164 -5.42 -50.41 51.30
CA GLN A 164 -6.60 -51.26 51.15
C GLN A 164 -6.70 -51.70 49.69
#